data_AF-A0A2T1DX58-F1
#
_entry.id   AF-A0A2T1DX58-F1
#
_cell.length_a   1.000
_cell.length_b   1.000
_cell.length_c   1.000
_cell.angle_alpha   90.00
_cell.angle_beta   90.00
_cell.angle_gamma   90.00
#
_symmetry.space_group_name_H-M   'P 1'
#
loop_
_entity.id
_entity.type
_entity.pdbx_description
1 polymer ?
#
loop_
_entity_poly.entity_id
_entity_poly.type
_entity_poly.pdbx_seq_one_letter_code
_entity_poly.pdbx_strand_id
1 'polypeptide(L)' 'MPIKRGDFVRAVKEKLENSLEAQASDPRFSSYIFESKGEVVDLSGDYALIKFGITPTPNIWLRQDQLESFE' A
#
# COMPACT_ATOMS: atom_id res chain seq x y z
N MET A 1 -3.29 -14.61 0.27
CA MET A 1 -4.68 -14.65 0.79
C MET A 1 -5.41 -13.42 0.27
N PRO A 2 -6.75 -13.45 0.11
CA PRO A 2 -7.48 -12.23 -0.23
C PRO A 2 -7.31 -11.21 0.91
N ILE A 3 -6.95 -9.98 0.56
CA ILE A 3 -6.78 -8.87 1.52
C ILE A 3 -8.15 -8.46 2.02
N LYS A 4 -8.29 -8.27 3.33
CA LYS A 4 -9.52 -7.83 3.98
C LYS A 4 -9.32 -6.49 4.66
N ARG A 5 -10.43 -5.77 4.87
CA ARG A 5 -10.44 -4.58 5.72
C ARG A 5 -9.98 -4.96 7.14
N GLY A 6 -9.05 -4.18 7.69
CA GLY A 6 -8.42 -4.41 8.99
C GLY A 6 -7.14 -5.26 8.93
N ASP A 7 -6.79 -5.83 7.78
CA ASP A 7 -5.51 -6.54 7.65
C ASP A 7 -4.35 -5.54 7.65
N PHE A 8 -3.20 -6.01 8.15
CA PHE A 8 -1.93 -5.28 8.04
C PHE A 8 -1.16 -5.72 6.80
N VAL A 9 -0.73 -4.74 6.02
CA VAL A 9 -0.03 -4.93 4.74
C VAL A 9 1.17 -4.00 4.61
N ARG A 10 2.06 -4.33 3.66
CA ARG A 10 3.06 -3.42 3.10
C ARG A 10 3.02 -3.47 1.57
N ALA A 11 3.53 -2.42 0.94
CA ALA A 11 3.72 -2.40 -0.51
C ALA A 11 4.91 -3.29 -0.91
N VAL A 12 4.79 -3.94 -2.07
CA VAL A 12 5.87 -4.71 -2.70
C VAL A 12 6.54 -3.79 -3.72
N LYS A 13 7.80 -3.43 -3.46
CA LYS A 13 8.56 -2.47 -4.27
C LYS A 13 8.56 -2.80 -5.76
N GLU A 14 8.86 -4.05 -6.11
CA GLU A 14 8.97 -4.54 -7.48
C GLU A 14 7.66 -4.38 -8.29
N LYS A 15 6.51 -4.49 -7.62
CA LYS A 15 5.19 -4.36 -8.23
C LYS A 15 4.70 -2.92 -8.27
N LEU A 16 5.19 -2.08 -7.36
CA LEU A 16 4.84 -0.66 -7.31
C LEU A 16 5.64 0.15 -8.35
N GLU A 17 6.95 -0.06 -8.48
CA GLU A 17 7.84 0.80 -9.29
C GLU A 17 7.49 0.88 -10.79
N ASN A 18 6.88 -0.16 -11.37
CA ASN A 18 6.50 -0.19 -12.79
C ASN A 18 5.00 -0.01 -13.02
N SER A 19 4.27 0.48 -12.01
CA SER A 19 2.82 0.58 -12.04
C SER A 19 2.31 1.95 -12.52
N LEU A 20 1.00 2.04 -12.77
CA LEU A 20 0.32 3.31 -13.03
C LEU A 20 0.40 4.22 -11.79
N GLU A 21 0.28 3.63 -10.60
CA GLU A 21 0.32 4.34 -9.32
C GLU A 21 1.69 5.00 -9.07
N ALA A 22 2.77 4.43 -9.62
CA ALA A 22 4.09 5.05 -9.56
C ALA A 22 4.20 6.34 -10.36
N GLN A 23 3.45 6.49 -11.46
CA GLN A 23 3.47 7.72 -12.26
C GLN A 23 2.84 8.91 -11.53
N ALA A 24 2.01 8.67 -10.52
CA ALA A 24 1.38 9.70 -9.70
C ALA A 24 2.29 10.23 -8.57
N SER A 25 3.41 9.55 -8.31
CA SER A 25 4.29 9.80 -7.15
C SER A 25 5.71 10.20 -7.59
N ASP A 26 6.53 10.68 -6.65
CA ASP A 26 7.97 10.80 -6.89
C ASP A 26 8.56 9.39 -7.11
N PRO A 27 9.45 9.18 -8.10
CA PRO A 27 10.10 7.90 -8.34
C PRO A 27 10.87 7.34 -7.13
N ARG A 28 11.26 8.20 -6.19
CA ARG A 28 11.91 7.82 -4.93
C ARG A 28 10.87 7.61 -3.84
N PHE A 29 10.31 6.41 -3.80
CA PHE A 29 9.40 6.03 -2.73
C PHE A 29 10.07 6.07 -1.35
N SER A 30 9.38 6.66 -0.38
CA SER A 30 9.84 6.66 1.01
C SER A 30 9.75 5.25 1.61
N SER A 31 10.70 4.88 2.47
CA SER A 31 10.80 3.50 2.98
C SER A 31 9.60 3.04 3.82
N TYR A 32 8.84 3.97 4.40
CA TYR A 32 7.73 3.65 5.30
C TYR A 32 6.64 2.78 4.66
N ILE A 33 6.39 2.89 3.35
CA ILE A 33 5.37 2.07 2.68
C ILE A 33 5.79 0.60 2.52
N PHE A 34 7.09 0.33 2.63
CA PHE A 34 7.68 -1.01 2.51
C PHE A 34 8.02 -1.61 3.88
N GLU A 35 8.42 -0.78 4.84
CA GLU A 35 9.00 -1.25 6.12
C GLU A 35 8.03 -1.16 7.29
N SER A 36 6.90 -0.44 7.16
CA SER A 36 5.95 -0.24 8.25
C SER A 36 4.59 -0.91 8.00
N LYS A 37 3.85 -1.12 9.09
CA LYS A 37 2.49 -1.65 9.06
C LYS A 37 1.52 -0.62 8.46
N GLY A 38 0.92 -0.95 7.33
CA GLY A 38 -0.23 -0.25 6.77
C GLY A 38 -1.52 -0.98 7.09
N GLU A 39 -2.51 -0.29 7.64
CA GLU A 39 -3.85 -0.84 7.90
C GLU A 39 -4.73 -0.67 6.66
N VAL A 40 -5.39 -1.73 6.22
CA VAL A 40 -6.39 -1.66 5.14
C VAL A 40 -7.69 -1.08 5.70
N VAL A 41 -7.98 0.17 5.38
CA VAL A 41 -9.18 0.86 5.88
C VAL A 41 -10.38 0.69 4.95
N ASP A 42 -10.17 0.49 3.65
CA ASP A 42 -11.24 0.27 2.69
C ASP A 42 -10.80 -0.57 1.48
N LEU A 43 -11.77 -1.13 0.76
CA LEU A 43 -11.58 -1.93 -0.45
C LEU A 43 -12.57 -1.47 -1.52
N SER A 44 -12.09 -1.27 -2.74
CA SER A 44 -12.91 -0.90 -3.89
C SER A 44 -12.41 -1.61 -5.14
N GLY A 45 -13.13 -2.66 -5.57
CA GLY A 45 -12.71 -3.49 -6.69
C GLY A 45 -11.32 -4.09 -6.44
N ASP A 46 -10.38 -3.81 -7.34
CA ASP A 46 -8.99 -4.29 -7.26
C ASP A 46 -8.09 -3.42 -6.38
N TYR A 47 -8.64 -2.37 -5.75
CA TYR A 47 -7.88 -1.40 -4.98
C TYR A 47 -8.15 -1.53 -3.48
N ALA A 48 -7.13 -1.22 -2.69
CA ALA A 48 -7.21 -1.11 -1.24
C ALA A 48 -6.75 0.28 -0.79
N LEU A 49 -7.50 0.88 0.13
CA LEU A 49 -7.13 2.12 0.79
C LEU A 49 -6.34 1.78 2.05
N ILE A 50 -5.10 2.26 2.13
CA ILE A 50 -4.17 1.91 3.19
C ILE A 50 -3.82 3.15 4.00
N LYS A 51 -3.85 3.00 5.32
CA LYS A 51 -3.39 3.99 6.27
C LYS A 51 -2.05 3.53 6.86
N PHE A 52 -0.98 4.25 6.54
CA PHE A 52 0.33 4.01 7.14
C PHE A 52 0.43 4.78 8.46
N GLY A 53 0.48 4.05 9.58
CA GLY A 53 0.39 4.67 10.91
C GLY A 53 1.65 5.36 11.43
N ILE A 54 2.81 5.09 10.83
CA ILE A 54 4.10 5.60 11.29
C ILE A 54 4.35 7.07 10.91
N THR A 55 3.77 7.52 9.80
CA THR A 55 3.90 8.88 9.29
C THR A 55 2.49 9.46 9.15
N PRO A 56 2.23 10.71 9.56
CA PRO A 56 0.92 11.34 9.42
C PRO A 56 0.66 11.78 7.96
N THR A 57 0.66 10.83 7.03
CA THR A 57 0.34 11.06 5.61
C THR A 57 -1.12 10.71 5.31
N PRO A 58 -1.69 11.26 4.23
CA PRO A 58 -2.97 10.81 3.71
C PRO A 58 -2.96 9.31 3.40
N ASN A 59 -4.15 8.71 3.44
CA ASN A 59 -4.32 7.32 3.04
C ASN A 59 -4.04 7.17 1.53
N ILE A 60 -3.51 6.01 1.14
CA ILE A 60 -3.06 5.74 -0.23
C ILE A 60 -3.89 4.61 -0.82
N TRP A 61 -4.41 4.82 -2.02
CA TRP A 61 -5.01 3.75 -2.83
C TRP A 61 -3.90 3.02 -3.58
N LEU A 62 -3.76 1.72 -3.33
CA LEU A 62 -2.87 0.83 -4.07
C LEU A 62 -3.64 -0.37 -4.58
N ARG A 63 -3.16 -0.99 -5.66
CA ARG A 63 -3.78 -2.22 -6.15
C ARG A 63 -3.46 -3.37 -5.20
N GLN A 64 -4.42 -4.26 -5.00
CA GLN A 64 -4.28 -5.39 -4.08
C GLN A 64 -3.14 -6.34 -4.47
N ASP A 65 -2.79 -6.42 -5.75
CA ASP A 65 -1.67 -7.24 -6.23
C ASP A 65 -0.30 -6.65 -5.87
N GLN A 66 -0.21 -5.35 -5.60
CA GLN A 66 0.99 -4.64 -5.15
C GLN A 66 1.24 -4.79 -3.65
N LEU A 67 0.34 -5.46 -2.92
CA LEU A 67 0.38 -5.55 -1.46
C LEU A 67 0.70 -6.98 -1.02
N GLU A 68 1.37 -7.08 0.11
CA GLU A 68 1.55 -8.35 0.82
C GLU A 68 1.23 -8.19 2.30
N SER A 69 0.83 -9.29 2.94
CA SER A 69 0.54 -9.32 4.38
C SER A 69 1.80 -9.00 5.17
N PHE A 70 1.64 -8.16 6.20
CA PHE A 70 2.72 -7.79 7.10
C PHE A 70 2.71 -8.71 8.33
N GLU A 71 3.73 -9.57 8.48
CA GLU A 71 3.99 -10.32 9.72
C GLU A 71 4.68 -9.45 10.78
#